data_AF-A0A0J7YVH9-F1
#
_entry.id   AF-A0A0J7YVH9-F1
#
_cell.length_a   1.000
_cell.length_b   1.000
_cell.length_c   1.000
_cell.angle_alpha   90.00
_cell.angle_beta   90.00
_cell.angle_gamma   90.00
#
_symmetry.space_group_name_H-M   'P 1'
#
loop_
_entity.id
_entity.type
_entity.pdbx_description
1 polymer ?
#
loop_
_entity_poly.entity_id
_entity_poly.type
_entity_poly.pdbx_seq_one_letter_code
_entity_poly.pdbx_strand_id
1 'polypeptide(L)'
;MSRGIRTVTDLWREWTEGLAGGPAVKDLIERLGTKWCQENERRFLNRRRVIINAVLSKARTIQGGETPGNCLAAAAILEHDRVLKGKSLDWLSKNINLGNL
;
A
#
# COMPACT_ATOMS: atom_id res chain seq x y z
N MET A 1 5.58 2.58 9.97
CA MET A 1 5.54 1.60 8.87
C MET A 1 6.87 0.88 8.77
N SER A 2 6.85 -0.43 8.65
CA SER A 2 8.05 -1.27 8.69
C SER A 2 8.95 -1.07 7.47
N ARG A 3 10.25 -0.90 7.74
CA ARG A 3 11.30 -0.88 6.70
C ARG A 3 11.57 -2.27 6.12
N GLY A 4 11.15 -3.33 6.81
CA GLY A 4 11.33 -4.72 6.39
C GLY A 4 10.38 -5.18 5.29
N ILE A 5 9.33 -4.41 4.97
CA ILE A 5 8.35 -4.78 3.95
C ILE A 5 8.92 -4.65 2.54
N ARG A 6 8.91 -5.78 1.82
CA ARG A 6 9.48 -5.95 0.48
C ARG A 6 8.49 -6.26 -0.62
N THR A 7 7.23 -6.54 -0.30
CA THR A 7 6.17 -6.84 -1.28
C THR A 7 5.01 -5.85 -1.17
N VAL A 8 4.21 -5.71 -2.24
CA VAL A 8 2.95 -4.94 -2.19
C VAL A 8 1.92 -5.63 -1.30
N THR A 9 1.90 -6.96 -1.25
CA THR A 9 0.97 -7.72 -0.40
C THR A 9 1.23 -7.51 1.09
N ASP A 10 2.49 -7.58 1.54
CA ASP A 10 2.83 -7.33 2.95
C ASP A 10 2.60 -5.85 3.33
N LEU A 11 2.81 -4.95 2.37
CA LEU A 11 2.47 -3.55 2.52
C LEU A 11 0.96 -3.36 2.74
N TRP A 12 0.13 -4.02 1.94
CA TRP A 12 -1.32 -3.98 2.10
C TRP A 12 -1.76 -4.56 3.46
N ARG A 13 -1.15 -5.68 3.88
CA ARG A 13 -1.42 -6.28 5.20
C ARG A 13 -1.06 -5.35 6.37
N GLU A 14 0.13 -4.74 6.36
CA GLU A 14 0.48 -3.75 7.40
C GLU A 14 -0.52 -2.58 7.43
N TRP A 15 -0.99 -2.16 6.26
CA TRP A 15 -1.96 -1.08 6.13
C TRP A 15 -3.32 -1.44 6.75
N THR A 16 -3.81 -2.66 6.55
CA THR A 16 -5.17 -3.06 6.95
C THR A 16 -5.28 -3.82 8.27
N GLU A 17 -4.26 -4.60 8.62
CA GLU A 17 -4.24 -5.51 9.77
C GLU A 17 -3.20 -5.09 10.82
N GLY A 18 -2.14 -4.40 10.39
CA GLY A 18 -1.00 -4.06 11.25
C GLY A 18 0.10 -5.11 11.17
N LEU A 19 1.06 -5.04 12.09
CA LEU A 19 2.20 -5.98 12.17
C LEU A 19 2.40 -6.43 13.62
N ALA A 20 2.71 -7.72 13.80
CA ALA A 20 3.09 -8.30 15.09
C ALA A 20 2.08 -7.98 16.23
N GLY A 21 0.79 -7.96 15.92
CA GLY A 21 -0.27 -7.63 16.88
C GLY A 21 -0.44 -6.13 17.18
N GLY A 22 0.35 -5.26 16.53
CA GLY A 22 0.16 -3.82 16.56
C GLY A 22 -1.00 -3.36 15.66
N PRO A 23 -1.47 -2.12 15.83
CA PRO A 23 -2.60 -1.59 15.08
C PRO A 23 -2.29 -1.44 13.58
N ALA A 24 -3.34 -1.49 12.76
CA ALA A 24 -3.27 -1.18 11.34
C ALA A 24 -2.82 0.28 11.13
N VAL A 25 -2.00 0.51 10.09
CA VAL A 25 -1.50 1.87 9.82
C VAL A 25 -2.64 2.82 9.44
N LYS A 26 -3.68 2.32 8.76
CA LYS A 26 -4.87 3.13 8.45
C LYS A 26 -5.55 3.64 9.73
N ASP A 27 -5.72 2.79 10.74
CA ASP A 27 -6.40 3.14 11.99
C ASP A 27 -5.59 4.18 12.78
N LEU A 28 -4.26 4.07 12.76
CA LEU A 28 -3.38 5.09 13.37
C LEU A 28 -3.54 6.46 12.70
N ILE A 29 -3.63 6.49 11.37
CA ILE A 29 -3.80 7.73 10.61
C ILE A 29 -5.18 8.34 10.86
N GLU A 30 -6.23 7.52 10.91
CA GLU A 30 -7.59 7.98 11.17
C GLU A 30 -7.73 8.54 12.59
N ARG A 31 -7.14 7.89 13.59
CA ARG A 31 -7.26 8.30 15.00
C ARG A 31 -6.35 9.47 15.37
N LEU A 32 -5.12 9.50 14.85
CA LEU A 32 -4.06 10.40 15.32
C LEU A 32 -3.53 11.35 14.23
N GLY A 33 -4.08 11.28 13.02
CA GLY A 33 -3.58 12.01 11.85
C GLY A 33 -2.17 11.57 11.47
N THR A 34 -1.33 12.50 11.01
CA THR A 34 0.09 12.25 10.75
C THR A 34 1.00 12.71 11.90
N LYS A 35 0.43 13.15 13.02
CA LYS A 35 1.18 13.69 14.17
C LYS A 35 1.97 12.61 14.91
N TRP A 36 1.50 11.37 14.90
CA TRP A 36 2.23 10.21 15.44
C TRP A 36 3.46 9.83 14.60
N CYS A 37 3.53 10.30 13.35
CA CYS A 37 4.59 9.97 12.41
C CYS A 37 5.65 11.07 12.43
N GLN A 38 6.87 10.70 12.84
CA GLN A 38 8.03 11.58 12.86
C GLN A 38 8.28 12.17 11.47
N GLU A 39 8.82 13.39 11.39
CA GLU A 39 8.93 14.12 10.13
C GLU A 39 9.75 13.38 9.06
N ASN A 40 10.81 12.70 9.47
CA ASN A 40 11.63 11.83 8.63
C ASN A 40 10.87 10.56 8.13
N GLU A 41 9.85 10.12 8.85
CA GLU A 41 9.01 8.97 8.48
C GLU A 41 7.85 9.35 7.57
N ARG A 42 7.39 10.61 7.60
CA ARG A 42 6.29 11.10 6.75
C ARG A 42 6.56 10.90 5.26
N ARG A 43 7.80 11.14 4.81
CA ARG A 43 8.18 10.92 3.41
C ARG A 43 8.07 9.45 3.02
N PHE A 44 8.46 8.55 3.91
CA PHE A 44 8.33 7.11 3.67
C PHE A 44 6.86 6.69 3.65
N LEU A 45 6.07 7.14 4.63
CA LEU A 45 4.63 6.91 4.66
C LEU A 45 3.94 7.37 3.37
N ASN A 46 4.25 8.57 2.89
CA ASN A 46 3.64 9.10 1.67
C ASN A 46 3.96 8.25 0.44
N ARG A 47 5.21 7.79 0.26
CA ARG A 47 5.56 6.86 -0.84
C ARG A 47 4.78 5.56 -0.76
N ARG A 48 4.60 5.03 0.44
CA ARG A 48 3.82 3.81 0.66
C ARG A 48 2.33 4.04 0.39
N ARG A 49 1.76 5.19 0.79
CA ARG A 49 0.37 5.57 0.49
C ARG A 49 0.09 5.66 -1.00
N VAL A 50 1.06 6.06 -1.84
CA VAL A 50 0.88 6.00 -3.31
C VAL A 50 0.59 4.58 -3.78
N ILE A 51 1.31 3.58 -3.26
CA ILE A 51 1.10 2.17 -3.60
C ILE A 51 -0.25 1.68 -3.05
N ILE A 52 -0.60 2.05 -1.82
CA ILE A 52 -1.91 1.73 -1.23
C ILE A 52 -3.06 2.28 -2.09
N ASN A 53 -2.96 3.53 -2.54
CA ASN A 53 -3.97 4.14 -3.41
C ASN A 53 -4.05 3.42 -4.76
N ALA A 54 -2.94 2.91 -5.28
CA ALA A 54 -2.92 2.09 -6.49
C ALA A 54 -3.65 0.75 -6.29
N VAL A 55 -3.48 0.10 -5.14
CA VAL A 55 -4.23 -1.11 -4.77
C VAL A 55 -5.72 -0.82 -4.76
N LEU A 56 -6.16 0.27 -4.10
CA LEU A 56 -7.56 0.68 -4.05
C LEU A 56 -8.11 0.99 -5.46
N SER A 57 -7.37 1.78 -6.24
CA SER A 57 -7.76 2.13 -7.62
C SER A 57 -7.94 0.88 -8.47
N LYS A 58 -7.00 -0.07 -8.38
CA LYS A 58 -7.08 -1.33 -9.12
C LYS A 58 -8.23 -2.21 -8.63
N ALA A 59 -8.51 -2.23 -7.32
CA ALA A 59 -9.64 -2.98 -6.77
C ALA A 59 -10.98 -2.45 -7.29
N ARG A 60 -11.12 -1.13 -7.48
CA ARG A 60 -12.33 -0.52 -8.09
C ARG A 60 -12.62 -1.02 -9.51
N THR A 61 -11.60 -1.44 -10.26
CA THR A 61 -11.77 -1.96 -11.63
C THR A 61 -12.13 -3.44 -11.66
N ILE A 62 -12.05 -4.13 -10.52
CA ILE A 62 -12.52 -5.51 -10.37
C ILE A 62 -14.02 -5.49 -10.06
N GLN A 63 -14.78 -6.44 -10.63
CA GLN A 63 -16.20 -6.61 -10.32
C GLN A 63 -16.42 -6.72 -8.80
N GLY A 64 -17.37 -5.95 -8.28
CA GLY A 64 -17.63 -5.85 -6.83
C GLY A 64 -16.86 -4.75 -6.11
N GLY A 65 -15.94 -4.04 -6.77
CA GLY A 65 -15.26 -2.85 -6.24
C GLY A 65 -14.26 -3.14 -5.11
N GLU A 66 -14.13 -2.22 -4.15
CA GLU A 66 -13.14 -2.30 -3.06
C GLU A 66 -13.50 -3.28 -1.93
N THR A 67 -13.76 -4.55 -2.27
CA THR A 67 -13.89 -5.59 -1.24
C THR A 67 -12.51 -5.98 -0.69
N PRO A 68 -12.41 -6.51 0.55
CA PRO A 68 -11.14 -7.00 1.09
C PRO A 68 -10.44 -8.01 0.16
N GLY A 69 -11.22 -8.90 -0.46
CA GLY A 69 -10.72 -9.86 -1.44
C GLY A 69 -10.17 -9.21 -2.70
N ASN A 70 -10.89 -8.23 -3.26
CA ASN A 70 -10.45 -7.50 -4.45
C ASN A 70 -9.20 -6.66 -4.18
N CYS A 71 -9.08 -6.05 -2.99
CA CYS A 71 -7.87 -5.32 -2.62
C CYS A 71 -6.67 -6.26 -2.46
N LEU A 72 -6.86 -7.45 -1.88
CA LEU A 72 -5.80 -8.45 -1.80
C LEU A 72 -5.38 -8.94 -3.20
N ALA A 73 -6.34 -9.20 -4.09
CA ALA A 73 -6.08 -9.57 -5.47
C ALA A 73 -5.35 -8.45 -6.23
N ALA A 74 -5.78 -7.19 -6.07
CA ALA A 74 -5.12 -6.03 -6.65
C ALA A 74 -3.67 -5.86 -6.15
N ALA A 75 -3.43 -6.06 -4.86
CA ALA A 75 -2.08 -6.05 -4.29
C ALA A 75 -1.19 -7.14 -4.90
N ALA A 76 -1.73 -8.36 -5.09
CA ALA A 76 -1.02 -9.46 -5.72
C ALA A 76 -0.71 -9.19 -7.20
N ILE A 77 -1.64 -8.60 -7.96
CA ILE A 77 -1.44 -8.22 -9.37
C ILE A 77 -0.32 -7.17 -9.48
N LEU A 78 -0.38 -6.12 -8.65
CA LEU A 78 0.65 -5.07 -8.65
C LEU A 78 2.03 -5.61 -8.24
N GLU A 79 2.08 -6.54 -7.28
CA GLU A 79 3.32 -7.21 -6.91
C GLU A 79 3.89 -8.05 -8.05
N HIS A 80 3.04 -8.85 -8.70
CA HIS A 80 3.44 -9.70 -9.82
C HIS A 80 4.02 -8.85 -10.97
N ASP A 81 3.34 -7.77 -11.37
CA ASP A 81 3.81 -6.85 -12.41
C ASP A 81 5.13 -6.18 -12.03
N ARG A 82 5.28 -5.77 -10.76
CA ARG A 82 6.50 -5.16 -10.25
C ARG A 82 7.68 -6.13 -10.31
N VAL A 83 7.47 -7.39 -9.92
CA VAL A 83 8.49 -8.44 -9.92
C VAL A 83 8.87 -8.82 -11.36
N LEU A 84 7.91 -9.00 -12.26
CA LEU A 84 8.17 -9.25 -13.68
C LEU A 84 9.03 -8.16 -14.32
N LYS A 85 8.83 -6.90 -13.93
CA LYS A 85 9.62 -5.75 -14.42
C LYS A 85 10.95 -5.57 -13.67
N GLY A 86 11.24 -6.40 -12.66
CA GLY A 86 12.44 -6.31 -11.82
C GLY A 86 12.55 -4.99 -11.06
N LYS A 87 11.42 -4.37 -10.65
CA LYS A 87 11.40 -3.04 -10.05
C LYS A 87 11.26 -3.08 -8.54
N SER A 88 11.78 -2.08 -7.83
CA SER A 88 11.63 -1.95 -6.38
C SER A 88 10.28 -1.32 -5.99
N LEU A 89 9.90 -1.40 -4.71
CA LEU A 89 8.73 -0.68 -4.21
C LEU A 89 8.91 0.85 -4.26
N ASP A 90 10.14 1.35 -4.09
CA ASP A 90 10.42 2.77 -4.26
C ASP A 90 10.21 3.20 -5.72
N TRP A 91 10.68 2.40 -6.69
CA TRP A 91 10.41 2.63 -8.11
C TRP A 91 8.90 2.63 -8.37
N LEU A 92 8.17 1.64 -7.83
CA LEU A 92 6.72 1.55 -8.00
C LEU A 92 6.01 2.80 -7.48
N SER A 93 6.36 3.29 -6.28
CA SER A 93 5.77 4.50 -5.69
C SER A 93 5.96 5.79 -6.53
N LYS A 94 6.94 5.80 -7.44
CA LYS A 94 7.25 6.95 -8.31
C LYS A 94 6.69 6.82 -9.73
N ASN A 95 6.32 5.60 -10.13
CA ASN A 95 5.94 5.28 -11.52
C ASN A 95 4.53 4.68 -11.64
N ILE A 96 3.76 4.62 -10.54
CA ILE A 96 2.33 4.36 -10.61
C ILE A 96 1.66 5.54 -11.33
N ASN A 97 1.03 5.27 -12.47
CA ASN A 97 0.11 6.21 -13.09
C ASN A 97 -1.33 5.77 -12.80
N LEU A 98 -1.98 6.46 -11.86
CA LEU A 98 -3.35 6.17 -11.44
C LEU A 98 -4.39 6.42 -12.55
N GLY A 99 -4.03 7.16 -13.62
CA GLY A 99 -4.93 7.43 -14.75
C GLY A 99 -5.08 6.26 -15.75
N ASN A 100 -4.25 5.22 -15.64
CA ASN A 100 -4.22 4.07 -16.55
C ASN A 100 -4.53 2.73 -15.85
N LEU A 101 -5.05 2.74 -14.61
CA LEU A 101 -5.32 1.54 -13.78
C LEU A 101 -6.79 1.16 -13.71
#